data_AF-A0A9P5T848-F1
#
_entry.id   AF-A0A9P5T848-F1
#
_cell.length_a   1.000
_cell.length_b   1.000
_cell.length_c   1.000
_cell.angle_alpha   90.00
_cell.angle_beta   90.00
_cell.angle_gamma   90.00
#
_symmetry.space_group_name_H-M   'P 1'
#
loop_
_entity.id
_entity.type
_entity.pdbx_description
1 polymer ?
#
loop_
_entity_poly.entity_id
_entity_poly.type
_entity_poly.pdbx_seq_one_letter_code
_entity_poly.pdbx_strand_id
1 'polypeptide(L)'
;MFLYNLTLQAPNAINQAILGNFSGTRQQELIVSHISRIELLRPDTTTGKVHSILSHDVFGVVRSLAAFRLTGASKDYIVIGSDSGRIVILEYNPTKNVFEKVHQETFGKSGCRRIVPGQYLATDPKGRAVMIGSMEKQKLVYILNRDIAARLTIGSPLEAHKSHTIVYHCTGVDVGFENPIFACLEVDYSEANQDPTGEAYKETEKMLTYYELDLGLNHVVRKWSEAVDRKANMLIAVPGGTDGPSGVLVCSEDYVTYKHIGSATLAVPIPRRENPLEIKDRGLLIVSGVVHKMKNSFFLLLQSEEGDLYKVTIDYTGDTVNEIKIKYFDT
;
A
#
# COMPACT_ATOMS: atom_id res chain seq x y z
N MET A 1 -30.52 -31.70 -0.20
CA MET A 1 -29.10 -31.28 -0.16
C MET A 1 -28.33 -32.41 0.51
N PHE A 2 -27.36 -33.05 -0.16
CA PHE A 2 -26.75 -34.33 0.27
C PHE A 2 -25.21 -34.32 0.35
N LEU A 3 -24.58 -33.14 0.22
CA LEU A 3 -23.13 -32.98 0.36
C LEU A 3 -22.82 -31.97 1.47
N TYR A 4 -21.73 -32.20 2.20
CA TYR A 4 -21.23 -31.34 3.28
C TYR A 4 -19.75 -31.02 3.01
N ASN A 5 -19.42 -29.73 2.93
CA ASN A 5 -18.05 -29.26 2.70
C ASN A 5 -17.36 -28.98 4.03
N LEU A 6 -16.19 -29.59 4.24
CA LEU A 6 -15.36 -29.40 5.43
C LEU A 6 -13.88 -29.26 5.02
N THR A 7 -13.22 -28.24 5.57
CA THR A 7 -11.79 -27.98 5.34
C THR A 7 -10.93 -28.69 6.38
N LEU A 8 -10.18 -29.71 5.99
CA LEU A 8 -9.26 -30.44 6.88
C LEU A 8 -7.98 -29.65 7.16
N GLN A 9 -7.41 -29.02 6.13
CA GLN A 9 -6.24 -28.17 6.22
C GLN A 9 -6.54 -26.83 5.57
N ALA A 10 -6.29 -25.75 6.31
CA ALA A 10 -6.46 -24.40 5.82
C ALA A 10 -5.45 -24.08 4.70
N PRO A 11 -5.76 -23.14 3.80
CA PRO A 11 -4.75 -22.57 2.90
C PRO A 11 -3.63 -21.92 3.70
N ASN A 12 -2.37 -22.22 3.36
CA ASN A 12 -1.19 -21.68 4.06
C ASN A 12 -0.47 -20.58 3.26
N ALA A 13 -0.79 -20.40 1.98
CA ALA A 13 -0.16 -19.35 1.16
C ALA A 13 -0.56 -17.97 1.69
N ILE A 14 0.41 -17.09 1.89
CA ILE A 14 0.19 -15.71 2.35
C ILE A 14 0.25 -14.79 1.13
N ASN A 15 -0.84 -14.09 0.82
CA ASN A 15 -0.84 -13.11 -0.27
C ASN A 15 -0.44 -11.71 0.21
N GLN A 16 -0.77 -11.35 1.45
CA GLN A 16 -0.44 -10.07 2.06
C GLN A 16 -0.22 -10.22 3.57
N ALA A 17 0.66 -9.40 4.12
CA ALA A 17 0.93 -9.32 5.55
C ALA A 17 1.02 -7.85 5.96
N ILE A 18 0.38 -7.50 7.07
CA ILE A 18 0.46 -6.18 7.70
C ILE A 18 0.96 -6.32 9.14
N LEU A 19 1.73 -5.34 9.58
CA LEU A 19 2.25 -5.27 10.95
C LEU A 19 1.59 -4.12 11.69
N GLY A 20 1.26 -4.34 12.96
CA GLY A 20 0.62 -3.34 13.79
C GLY A 20 0.49 -3.78 15.26
N ASN A 21 0.04 -2.85 16.09
CA ASN A 21 -0.38 -3.07 17.47
C ASN A 21 -1.90 -3.35 17.48
N PHE A 22 -2.30 -4.53 17.01
CA PHE A 22 -3.72 -4.88 16.85
C PHE A 22 -4.40 -5.20 18.20
N SER A 23 -3.65 -5.67 19.19
CA SER A 23 -4.12 -5.86 20.57
C SER A 23 -4.16 -4.57 21.41
N GLY A 24 -3.70 -3.43 20.87
CA GLY A 24 -3.64 -2.17 21.60
C GLY A 24 -2.54 -2.10 22.68
N THR A 25 -1.62 -3.06 22.68
CA THR A 25 -0.43 -3.08 23.53
C THR A 25 0.78 -2.57 22.76
N ARG A 26 1.94 -2.42 23.42
CA ARG A 26 3.21 -2.08 22.73
C ARG A 26 3.76 -3.23 21.88
N GLN A 27 3.25 -4.46 22.07
CA GLN A 27 3.70 -5.60 21.29
C GLN A 27 3.18 -5.52 19.86
N GLN A 28 4.06 -5.78 18.90
CA GLN A 28 3.71 -5.84 17.49
C GLN A 28 3.23 -7.24 17.12
N GLU A 29 2.23 -7.28 16.28
CA GLU A 29 1.56 -8.47 15.78
C GLU A 29 1.47 -8.38 14.26
N LEU A 30 1.25 -9.53 13.63
CA LEU A 30 1.13 -9.65 12.19
C LEU A 30 -0.28 -10.11 11.87
N ILE A 31 -0.92 -9.46 10.90
CA ILE A 31 -2.13 -10.01 10.28
C ILE A 31 -1.78 -10.42 8.87
N VAL A 32 -2.01 -11.69 8.57
CA VAL A 32 -1.76 -12.26 7.25
C VAL A 32 -3.08 -12.65 6.60
N SER A 33 -3.13 -12.51 5.29
CA SER A 33 -4.23 -13.01 4.49
C SER A 33 -3.82 -14.29 3.76
N HIS A 34 -4.70 -15.28 3.80
CA HIS A 34 -4.64 -16.51 3.00
C HIS A 34 -5.73 -16.52 1.93
N ILE A 35 -5.98 -15.37 1.30
CA ILE A 35 -7.02 -15.11 0.30
C ILE A 35 -8.44 -15.18 0.91
N SER A 36 -8.88 -16.34 1.39
CA SER A 36 -10.21 -16.54 1.98
C SER A 36 -10.25 -16.51 3.50
N ARG A 37 -9.07 -16.38 4.14
CA ARG A 37 -8.90 -16.26 5.59
C ARG A 37 -8.04 -15.08 5.93
N ILE A 38 -8.26 -14.56 7.14
CA ILE A 38 -7.34 -13.66 7.82
C ILE A 38 -6.88 -14.33 9.11
N GLU A 39 -5.59 -14.24 9.40
CA GLU A 39 -4.98 -14.83 10.58
C GLU A 39 -4.15 -13.78 11.32
N LEU A 40 -4.34 -13.70 12.64
CA LEU A 40 -3.52 -12.92 13.56
C LEU A 40 -2.42 -13.81 14.13
N LEU A 41 -1.18 -13.42 13.84
CA LEU A 41 0.04 -14.06 14.29
C LEU A 41 0.76 -13.17 15.30
N ARG A 42 1.31 -13.79 16.34
CA ARG A 42 2.11 -13.12 17.37
C ARG A 42 3.52 -13.69 17.39
N PRO A 43 4.55 -12.90 17.05
CA PRO A 43 5.93 -13.30 17.25
C PRO A 43 6.28 -13.26 18.75
N ASP A 44 6.90 -14.32 19.24
CA ASP A 44 7.47 -14.39 20.59
C ASP A 44 8.97 -14.10 20.52
N THR A 45 9.39 -12.98 21.11
CA THR A 45 10.78 -12.53 21.13
C THR A 45 11.69 -13.38 22.02
N THR A 46 11.12 -14.20 22.91
CA THR A 46 11.89 -15.06 23.81
C THR A 46 12.27 -16.36 23.13
N THR A 47 11.31 -16.99 22.43
CA THR A 47 11.51 -18.28 21.77
C THR A 47 11.90 -18.15 20.30
N GLY A 48 11.70 -16.98 19.69
CA GLY A 48 11.86 -16.76 18.25
C GLY A 48 10.77 -17.42 17.39
N LYS A 49 9.71 -17.95 18.00
CA LYS A 49 8.61 -18.61 17.30
C LYS A 49 7.46 -17.65 17.02
N VAL A 50 6.66 -18.00 16.00
CA VAL A 50 5.43 -17.27 15.66
C VAL A 50 4.24 -18.15 16.03
N HIS A 51 3.30 -17.60 16.78
CA HIS A 51 2.10 -18.29 17.24
C HIS A 51 0.84 -17.73 16.57
N SER A 52 -0.02 -18.61 16.09
CA SER A 52 -1.37 -18.24 15.65
C SER A 52 -2.26 -17.94 16.85
N ILE A 53 -2.86 -16.77 16.86
CA ILE A 53 -3.76 -16.29 17.93
C ILE A 53 -5.23 -16.45 17.52
N LEU A 54 -5.53 -16.09 16.28
CA LEU A 54 -6.89 -16.15 15.73
C LEU A 54 -6.82 -16.38 14.23
N SER A 55 -7.60 -17.34 13.73
CA SER A 55 -7.86 -17.52 12.30
C SER A 55 -9.35 -17.37 12.04
N HIS A 56 -9.72 -16.60 11.02
CA HIS A 56 -11.11 -16.31 10.66
C HIS A 56 -11.35 -16.47 9.15
N ASP A 57 -12.34 -17.29 8.78
CA ASP A 57 -12.84 -17.38 7.40
C ASP A 57 -13.65 -16.14 7.05
N VAL A 58 -13.23 -15.42 6.00
CA VAL A 58 -13.94 -14.23 5.52
C VAL A 58 -15.03 -14.57 4.49
N PHE A 59 -15.03 -15.80 3.96
CA PHE A 59 -15.94 -16.28 2.91
C PHE A 59 -15.98 -15.37 1.67
N GLY A 60 -14.82 -14.89 1.26
CA GLY A 60 -14.61 -14.04 0.08
C GLY A 60 -13.14 -14.05 -0.33
N VAL A 61 -12.75 -13.12 -1.18
CA VAL A 61 -11.37 -12.95 -1.66
C VAL A 61 -10.81 -11.63 -1.13
N VAL A 62 -9.90 -11.71 -0.17
CA VAL A 62 -9.11 -10.57 0.30
C VAL A 62 -8.10 -10.20 -0.77
N ARG A 63 -8.24 -9.01 -1.33
CA ARG A 63 -7.41 -8.49 -2.44
C ARG A 63 -6.41 -7.45 -1.96
N SER A 64 -6.81 -6.67 -0.96
CA SER A 64 -5.97 -5.65 -0.34
C SER A 64 -6.22 -5.55 1.16
N LEU A 65 -5.15 -5.32 1.91
CA LEU A 65 -5.11 -5.33 3.36
C LEU A 65 -4.18 -4.20 3.82
N ALA A 66 -4.67 -3.31 4.68
CA ALA A 66 -3.89 -2.20 5.23
C ALA A 66 -4.21 -1.98 6.71
N ALA A 67 -3.20 -1.56 7.47
CA ALA A 67 -3.38 -1.09 8.84
C ALA A 67 -3.43 0.45 8.86
N PHE A 68 -4.16 1.00 9.83
CA PHE A 68 -4.04 2.42 10.17
C PHE A 68 -4.29 2.65 11.65
N ARG A 69 -3.76 3.77 12.15
CA ARG A 69 -3.94 4.23 13.52
C ARG A 69 -4.59 5.59 13.54
N LEU A 70 -5.72 5.73 14.24
CA LEU A 70 -6.27 7.05 14.51
C LEU A 70 -5.28 7.90 15.31
N THR A 71 -5.21 9.19 15.02
CA THR A 71 -4.31 10.11 15.73
C THR A 71 -4.57 10.06 17.25
N GLY A 72 -3.52 9.74 18.01
CA GLY A 72 -3.57 9.61 19.48
C GLY A 72 -4.11 8.28 20.00
N ALA A 73 -4.51 7.33 19.14
CA ALA A 73 -4.87 5.97 19.56
C ALA A 73 -3.62 5.11 19.81
N SER A 74 -3.77 4.03 20.57
CA SER A 74 -2.72 3.03 20.81
C SER A 74 -2.88 1.75 19.99
N LYS A 75 -4.01 1.61 19.28
CA LYS A 75 -4.44 0.39 18.61
C LYS A 75 -4.61 0.63 17.12
N ASP A 76 -4.18 -0.34 16.33
CA ASP A 76 -4.34 -0.32 14.88
C ASP A 76 -5.64 -0.99 14.46
N TYR A 77 -6.35 -0.34 13.54
CA TYR A 77 -7.49 -0.91 12.83
C TYR A 77 -7.02 -1.56 11.52
N ILE A 78 -7.87 -2.42 10.98
CA ILE A 78 -7.60 -3.20 9.78
C ILE A 78 -8.60 -2.79 8.71
N VAL A 79 -8.14 -2.33 7.55
CA VAL A 79 -9.00 -2.08 6.39
C VAL A 79 -8.81 -3.19 5.38
N ILE A 80 -9.93 -3.74 4.89
CA ILE A 80 -9.95 -4.83 3.92
C ILE A 80 -10.67 -4.39 2.65
N GLY A 81 -9.98 -4.49 1.53
CA GLY A 81 -10.57 -4.50 0.19
C GLY A 81 -10.75 -5.95 -0.28
N SER A 82 -12.00 -6.33 -0.52
CA SER A 82 -12.37 -7.68 -0.96
C SER A 82 -13.15 -7.67 -2.28
N ASP A 83 -13.64 -8.83 -2.69
CA ASP A 83 -14.58 -8.99 -3.79
C ASP A 83 -16.04 -8.65 -3.41
N SER A 84 -16.33 -8.21 -2.20
CA SER A 84 -17.73 -7.96 -1.78
C SER A 84 -18.36 -6.70 -2.38
N GLY A 85 -17.58 -5.79 -2.98
CA GLY A 85 -18.04 -4.44 -3.35
C GLY A 85 -18.29 -3.53 -2.13
N ARG A 86 -17.64 -3.85 -1.01
CA ARG A 86 -17.75 -3.12 0.26
C ARG A 86 -16.36 -2.89 0.85
N ILE A 87 -16.19 -1.76 1.54
CA ILE A 87 -15.03 -1.51 2.39
C ILE A 87 -15.38 -1.97 3.79
N VAL A 88 -14.50 -2.76 4.40
CA VAL A 88 -14.70 -3.29 5.76
C VAL A 88 -13.55 -2.83 6.63
N ILE A 89 -13.89 -2.29 7.80
CA ILE A 89 -12.92 -1.97 8.83
C ILE A 89 -13.15 -2.89 10.02
N LEU A 90 -12.09 -3.56 10.47
CA LEU A 90 -12.09 -4.48 11.59
C LEU A 90 -11.22 -3.95 12.74
N GLU A 91 -11.58 -4.36 13.94
CA GLU A 91 -10.80 -4.18 15.17
C GLU A 91 -10.63 -5.56 15.84
N TYR A 92 -9.41 -5.91 16.25
CA TYR A 92 -9.20 -7.16 17.01
C TYR A 92 -9.54 -6.97 18.48
N ASN A 93 -10.46 -7.77 19.03
CA ASN A 93 -10.80 -7.76 20.45
C ASN A 93 -10.06 -8.88 21.19
N PRO A 94 -9.00 -8.59 21.97
CA PRO A 94 -8.21 -9.62 22.64
C PRO A 94 -8.98 -10.34 23.76
N THR A 95 -9.96 -9.69 24.40
CA THR A 95 -10.76 -10.29 25.46
C THR A 95 -11.71 -11.36 24.93
N LYS A 96 -12.30 -11.12 23.76
CA LYS A 96 -13.21 -12.08 23.11
C LYS A 96 -12.52 -12.98 22.08
N ASN A 97 -11.25 -12.70 21.78
CA ASN A 97 -10.48 -13.30 20.69
C ASN A 97 -11.26 -13.33 19.36
N VAL A 98 -11.76 -12.18 18.91
CA VAL A 98 -12.55 -12.05 17.68
C VAL A 98 -12.20 -10.78 16.92
N PHE A 99 -12.35 -10.81 15.60
CA PHE A 99 -12.37 -9.59 14.79
C PHE A 99 -13.76 -8.96 14.84
N GLU A 100 -13.88 -7.81 15.50
CA GLU A 100 -15.10 -7.03 15.54
C GLU A 100 -15.17 -6.14 14.29
N LYS A 101 -16.27 -6.25 13.56
CA LYS A 101 -16.51 -5.42 12.37
C LYS A 101 -17.03 -4.06 12.81
N VAL A 102 -16.13 -3.08 12.88
CA VAL A 102 -16.45 -1.73 13.35
C VAL A 102 -17.15 -0.90 12.28
N HIS A 103 -16.83 -1.13 11.00
CA HIS A 103 -17.52 -0.46 9.89
C HIS A 103 -17.66 -1.36 8.67
N GLN A 104 -18.74 -1.18 7.93
CA GLN A 104 -18.97 -1.83 6.63
C GLN A 104 -19.82 -0.94 5.75
N GLU A 105 -19.27 -0.54 4.60
CA GLU A 105 -19.95 0.36 3.67
C GLU A 105 -19.89 -0.16 2.24
N THR A 106 -21.02 -0.05 1.55
CA THR A 106 -21.17 -0.56 0.18
C THR A 106 -20.87 0.56 -0.80
N PHE A 107 -19.95 0.32 -1.73
CA PHE A 107 -19.60 1.26 -2.80
C PHE A 107 -19.82 0.69 -4.20
N GLY A 108 -20.05 -0.61 -4.33
CA GLY A 108 -20.14 -1.25 -5.64
C GLY A 108 -20.75 -2.65 -5.62
N LYS A 109 -20.70 -3.29 -6.79
CA LYS A 109 -21.18 -4.67 -6.98
C LYS A 109 -20.09 -5.66 -6.56
N SER A 110 -20.51 -6.86 -6.13
CA SER A 110 -19.60 -7.95 -5.81
C SER A 110 -18.89 -8.54 -7.04
N GLY A 111 -17.78 -9.24 -6.78
CA GLY A 111 -16.86 -9.86 -7.72
C GLY A 111 -15.55 -9.08 -7.92
N CYS A 112 -14.50 -9.77 -8.33
CA CYS A 112 -13.23 -9.19 -8.75
C CYS A 112 -13.39 -8.49 -10.12
N ARG A 113 -13.96 -7.29 -10.13
CA ARG A 113 -14.24 -6.53 -11.36
C ARG A 113 -13.13 -5.53 -11.68
N ARG A 114 -12.95 -5.24 -12.97
CA ARG A 114 -11.95 -4.31 -13.49
C ARG A 114 -12.09 -2.89 -12.94
N ILE A 115 -13.33 -2.39 -12.88
CA ILE A 115 -13.65 -1.01 -12.50
C ILE A 115 -14.21 -0.85 -11.08
N VAL A 116 -14.45 -1.94 -10.32
CA VAL A 116 -14.96 -1.83 -8.95
C VAL A 116 -13.79 -1.87 -7.96
N PRO A 117 -13.68 -0.89 -7.04
CA PRO A 117 -12.56 -0.81 -6.09
C PRO A 117 -12.40 -2.06 -5.22
N GLY A 118 -11.17 -2.30 -4.78
CA GLY A 118 -10.79 -3.43 -3.93
C GLY A 118 -9.41 -4.00 -4.24
N GLN A 119 -8.83 -3.69 -5.40
CA GLN A 119 -7.50 -4.16 -5.79
C GLN A 119 -6.39 -3.43 -5.03
N TYR A 120 -6.51 -2.11 -4.94
CA TYR A 120 -5.51 -1.25 -4.32
C TYR A 120 -6.10 -0.60 -3.08
N LEU A 121 -5.28 -0.47 -2.04
CA LEU A 121 -5.65 0.14 -0.78
C LEU A 121 -4.45 0.89 -0.23
N ALA A 122 -4.64 2.16 0.09
CA ALA A 122 -3.61 3.03 0.61
C ALA A 122 -4.16 3.83 1.79
N THR A 123 -3.42 3.88 2.89
CA THR A 123 -3.80 4.59 4.10
C THR A 123 -2.91 5.83 4.29
N ASP A 124 -3.51 6.93 4.75
CA ASP A 124 -2.75 8.08 5.27
C ASP A 124 -1.95 7.61 6.51
N PRO A 125 -0.63 7.87 6.59
CA PRO A 125 0.19 7.41 7.72
C PRO A 125 -0.24 7.95 9.09
N LYS A 126 -1.02 9.05 9.16
CA LYS A 126 -1.61 9.56 10.41
C LYS A 126 -3.05 9.07 10.66
N GLY A 127 -3.55 8.18 9.80
CA GLY A 127 -4.84 7.51 9.91
C GLY A 127 -6.05 8.43 9.72
N ARG A 128 -5.90 9.51 8.93
CA ARG A 128 -6.97 10.50 8.69
C ARG A 128 -7.84 10.15 7.48
N ALA A 129 -7.31 9.35 6.55
CA ALA A 129 -8.01 8.97 5.34
C ALA A 129 -7.50 7.62 4.81
N VAL A 130 -8.34 6.97 4.01
CA VAL A 130 -7.99 5.76 3.27
C VAL A 130 -8.52 5.86 1.85
N MET A 131 -7.70 5.46 0.88
CA MET A 131 -8.05 5.38 -0.52
C MET A 131 -8.18 3.92 -0.94
N ILE A 132 -9.30 3.57 -1.57
CA ILE A 132 -9.53 2.27 -2.18
C ILE A 132 -9.69 2.45 -3.70
N GLY A 133 -8.94 1.65 -4.46
CA GLY A 133 -8.85 1.75 -5.92
C GLY A 133 -9.19 0.45 -6.64
N SER A 134 -9.72 0.59 -7.85
CA SER A 134 -9.82 -0.49 -8.84
C SER A 134 -8.60 -0.52 -9.76
N MET A 135 -8.51 -1.55 -10.61
CA MET A 135 -7.46 -1.62 -11.63
C MET A 135 -7.60 -0.53 -12.69
N GLU A 136 -8.82 -0.06 -12.93
CA GLU A 136 -9.12 0.99 -13.90
C GLU A 136 -10.18 1.94 -13.37
N LYS A 137 -10.05 3.24 -13.68
CA LYS A 137 -11.05 4.28 -13.47
C LYS A 137 -11.36 4.67 -12.03
N GLN A 138 -12.00 3.79 -11.25
CA GLN A 138 -12.59 4.16 -9.97
C GLN A 138 -11.56 4.20 -8.83
N LYS A 139 -11.59 5.30 -8.10
CA LYS A 139 -10.86 5.55 -6.87
C LYS A 139 -11.81 6.26 -5.91
N LEU A 140 -11.88 5.78 -4.68
CA LEU A 140 -12.71 6.35 -3.62
C LEU A 140 -11.83 6.65 -2.42
N VAL A 141 -12.03 7.81 -1.82
CA VAL A 141 -11.34 8.24 -0.61
C VAL A 141 -12.34 8.38 0.52
N TYR A 142 -12.05 7.75 1.64
CA TYR A 142 -12.84 7.83 2.86
C TYR A 142 -12.09 8.62 3.91
N ILE A 143 -12.75 9.59 4.52
CA ILE A 143 -12.23 10.33 5.67
C ILE A 143 -12.50 9.51 6.93
N LEU A 144 -11.47 9.36 7.76
CA LEU A 144 -11.50 8.61 9.00
C LEU A 144 -11.40 9.59 10.17
N ASN A 145 -12.40 9.58 11.03
CA ASN A 145 -12.53 10.46 12.18
C ASN A 145 -12.79 9.68 13.46
N ARG A 146 -12.82 10.39 14.58
CA ARG A 146 -13.23 9.85 15.88
C ARG A 146 -14.39 10.66 16.44
N ASP A 147 -15.37 9.97 17.03
CA ASP A 147 -16.43 10.62 17.79
C ASP A 147 -15.95 11.06 19.20
N ILE A 148 -16.84 11.68 19.97
CA ILE A 148 -16.56 12.12 21.35
C ILE A 148 -16.23 10.92 22.27
N ALA A 149 -16.74 9.73 21.94
CA ALA A 149 -16.47 8.48 22.65
C ALA A 149 -15.22 7.74 22.13
N ALA A 150 -14.39 8.40 21.32
CA ALA A 150 -13.19 7.86 20.69
C ALA A 150 -13.42 6.63 19.77
N ARG A 151 -14.65 6.45 19.27
CA ARG A 151 -14.97 5.42 18.28
C ARG A 151 -14.70 5.93 16.88
N LEU A 152 -14.26 5.02 16.01
CA LEU A 152 -14.05 5.30 14.59
C LEU A 152 -15.36 5.74 13.93
N THR A 153 -15.31 6.85 13.20
CA THR A 153 -16.34 7.29 12.28
C THR A 153 -15.74 7.46 10.88
N ILE A 154 -16.56 7.31 9.87
CA ILE A 154 -16.14 7.36 8.46
C ILE A 154 -17.11 8.25 7.68
N GLY A 155 -16.53 9.14 6.88
CA GLY A 155 -17.30 10.00 5.98
C GLY A 155 -17.74 9.28 4.71
N SER A 156 -18.72 9.84 4.02
CA SER A 156 -19.11 9.39 2.68
C SER A 156 -17.91 9.38 1.72
N PRO A 157 -17.87 8.45 0.75
CA PRO A 157 -16.75 8.34 -0.18
C PRO A 157 -16.66 9.57 -1.09
N LEU A 158 -15.44 10.08 -1.24
CA LEU A 158 -15.10 11.11 -2.21
C LEU A 158 -14.52 10.46 -3.47
N GLU A 159 -15.03 10.84 -4.63
CA GLU A 159 -14.64 10.25 -5.91
C GLU A 159 -13.39 10.90 -6.49
N ALA A 160 -12.42 10.09 -6.90
CA ALA A 160 -11.23 10.52 -7.64
C ALA A 160 -11.12 9.77 -8.98
N HIS A 161 -12.24 9.66 -9.69
CA HIS A 161 -12.35 8.84 -10.89
C HIS A 161 -11.60 9.44 -12.09
N LYS A 162 -10.90 8.59 -12.86
CA LYS A 162 -10.26 8.98 -14.12
C LYS A 162 -10.48 7.91 -15.18
N SER A 163 -11.36 8.18 -16.14
CA SER A 163 -11.67 7.23 -17.23
C SER A 163 -10.42 6.86 -18.03
N HIS A 164 -10.44 5.68 -18.66
CA HIS A 164 -9.35 5.19 -19.51
C HIS A 164 -7.97 5.17 -18.86
N THR A 165 -7.92 5.05 -17.53
CA THR A 165 -6.67 5.03 -16.78
C THR A 165 -6.52 3.74 -16.01
N ILE A 166 -5.44 3.02 -16.30
CA ILE A 166 -5.01 1.81 -15.58
C ILE A 166 -4.13 2.22 -14.40
N VAL A 167 -4.39 1.67 -13.22
CA VAL A 167 -3.59 1.87 -12.01
C VAL A 167 -2.70 0.65 -11.79
N TYR A 168 -1.41 0.86 -11.53
CA TYR A 168 -0.42 -0.18 -11.27
C TYR A 168 -0.13 -0.36 -9.77
N HIS A 169 -0.08 0.74 -9.03
CA HIS A 169 0.17 0.73 -7.59
C HIS A 169 -0.37 2.02 -6.97
N CYS A 170 -0.72 1.97 -5.68
CA CYS A 170 -1.16 3.13 -4.90
C CYS A 170 -0.54 3.08 -3.50
N THR A 171 -0.08 4.22 -2.99
CA THR A 171 0.44 4.36 -1.61
C THR A 171 0.04 5.70 -1.01
N GLY A 172 -0.17 5.76 0.31
CA GLY A 172 -0.32 7.02 1.02
C GLY A 172 1.04 7.69 1.17
N VAL A 173 1.13 8.99 0.95
CA VAL A 173 2.34 9.78 1.12
C VAL A 173 2.33 10.36 2.54
N ASP A 174 3.42 10.19 3.29
CA ASP A 174 3.52 10.79 4.62
C ASP A 174 3.79 12.28 4.49
N VAL A 175 2.77 13.10 4.70
CA VAL A 175 2.86 14.57 4.62
C VAL A 175 2.77 15.21 6.01
N GLY A 176 3.05 14.45 7.07
CA GLY A 176 2.85 14.93 8.43
C GLY A 176 1.37 15.21 8.70
N PHE A 177 1.01 16.46 8.96
CA PHE A 177 -0.38 16.89 9.24
C PHE A 177 -0.98 17.77 8.14
N GLU A 178 -0.28 17.98 7.03
CA GLU A 178 -0.84 18.61 5.83
C GLU A 178 -1.94 17.74 5.21
N ASN A 179 -2.70 18.31 4.27
CA ASN A 179 -3.77 17.59 3.56
C ASN A 179 -3.28 16.22 3.03
N PRO A 180 -3.94 15.09 3.35
CA PRO A 180 -3.50 13.77 2.96
C PRO A 180 -3.28 13.64 1.44
N ILE A 181 -2.19 12.99 1.05
CA ILE A 181 -1.86 12.75 -0.36
C ILE A 181 -1.76 11.25 -0.62
N PHE A 182 -2.33 10.81 -1.74
CA PHE A 182 -2.19 9.45 -2.26
C PHE A 182 -1.47 9.48 -3.61
N ALA A 183 -0.41 8.68 -3.72
CA ALA A 183 0.39 8.56 -4.94
C ALA A 183 -0.02 7.29 -5.70
N CYS A 184 -0.33 7.44 -6.98
CA CYS A 184 -0.70 6.35 -7.88
C CYS A 184 0.24 6.27 -9.09
N LEU A 185 0.61 5.06 -9.51
CA LEU A 185 1.20 4.81 -10.83
C LEU A 185 0.10 4.55 -11.83
N GLU A 186 0.01 5.38 -12.86
CA GLU A 186 -1.12 5.41 -13.79
C GLU A 186 -0.67 5.44 -15.25
N VAL A 187 -1.43 4.77 -16.12
CA VAL A 187 -1.26 4.84 -17.58
C VAL A 187 -2.62 5.17 -18.19
N ASP A 188 -2.67 6.25 -18.96
CA ASP A 188 -3.85 6.60 -19.77
C ASP A 188 -3.75 5.89 -21.12
N TYR A 189 -4.78 5.14 -21.51
CA TYR A 189 -4.81 4.39 -22.75
C TYR A 189 -5.85 4.91 -23.75
N SER A 190 -6.39 6.11 -23.51
CA SER A 190 -7.43 6.73 -24.37
C SER A 190 -6.96 6.95 -25.81
N GLU A 191 -5.75 7.47 -26.01
CA GLU A 191 -5.14 7.70 -27.33
C GLU A 191 -4.77 6.39 -28.02
N ALA A 192 -4.16 5.45 -27.29
CA ALA A 192 -3.78 4.14 -27.82
C ALA A 192 -4.96 3.32 -28.36
N ASN A 193 -6.19 3.52 -27.86
CA ASN A 193 -7.38 2.87 -28.41
C ASN A 193 -7.82 3.45 -29.76
N GLN A 194 -7.46 4.71 -30.03
CA GLN A 194 -7.91 5.44 -31.22
C GLN A 194 -6.89 5.36 -32.36
N ASP A 195 -5.68 4.88 -32.07
CA ASP A 195 -4.57 4.77 -33.02
C ASP A 195 -4.38 3.32 -33.54
N PRO A 196 -4.77 3.01 -34.79
CA PRO A 196 -4.56 1.70 -35.39
C PRO A 196 -3.09 1.43 -35.77
N THR A 197 -2.21 2.43 -35.78
CA THR A 197 -0.79 2.27 -36.15
C THR A 197 0.05 1.71 -35.00
N GLY A 198 -0.38 1.92 -33.75
CA GLY A 198 0.32 1.51 -32.55
C GLY A 198 1.47 2.43 -32.13
N GLU A 199 1.60 3.61 -32.75
CA GLU A 199 2.56 4.65 -32.37
C GLU A 199 2.19 5.25 -31.02
N ALA A 200 0.91 5.58 -30.80
CA ALA A 200 0.42 6.13 -29.53
C ALA A 200 0.71 5.20 -28.34
N TYR A 201 0.62 3.87 -28.54
CA TYR A 201 0.99 2.90 -27.50
C TYR A 201 2.49 2.95 -27.15
N LYS A 202 3.36 3.23 -28.13
CA LYS A 202 4.81 3.34 -27.89
C LYS A 202 5.15 4.62 -27.14
N GLU A 203 4.46 5.71 -27.47
CA GLU A 203 4.64 7.03 -26.85
C GLU A 203 3.94 7.17 -25.50
N THR A 204 2.98 6.29 -25.18
CA THR A 204 2.25 6.33 -23.90
C THR A 204 3.21 6.23 -22.71
N GLU A 205 3.23 7.30 -21.90
CA GLU A 205 4.01 7.37 -20.68
C GLU A 205 3.26 6.84 -19.46
N LYS A 206 4.02 6.29 -18.51
CA LYS A 206 3.50 6.01 -17.17
C LYS A 206 3.67 7.24 -16.31
N MET A 207 2.62 7.63 -15.60
CA MET A 207 2.57 8.83 -14.77
C MET A 207 2.56 8.44 -13.30
N LEU A 208 3.35 9.14 -12.49
CA LEU A 208 3.17 9.22 -11.05
C LEU A 208 2.23 10.38 -10.76
N THR A 209 1.05 10.10 -10.22
CA THR A 209 0.01 11.10 -9.96
C THR A 209 -0.30 11.19 -8.47
N TYR A 210 -0.30 12.40 -7.93
CA TYR A 210 -0.68 12.69 -6.55
C TYR A 210 -2.13 13.20 -6.50
N TYR A 211 -2.93 12.52 -5.69
CA TYR A 211 -4.28 12.89 -5.34
C TYR A 211 -4.28 13.49 -3.93
N GLU A 212 -4.61 14.77 -3.81
CA GLU A 212 -4.70 15.47 -2.54
C GLU A 212 -6.16 15.49 -2.07
N LEU A 213 -6.35 15.10 -0.82
CA LEU A 213 -7.62 15.25 -0.12
C LEU A 213 -7.61 16.59 0.64
N ASP A 214 -8.41 17.54 0.17
CA ASP A 214 -8.63 18.79 0.91
C ASP A 214 -9.67 18.53 2.01
N LEU A 215 -9.21 18.51 3.26
CA LEU A 215 -10.07 18.25 4.42
C LEU A 215 -11.04 19.42 4.71
N GLY A 216 -10.71 20.64 4.29
CA GLY A 216 -11.55 21.82 4.48
C GLY A 216 -12.66 21.91 3.44
N LEU A 217 -12.32 21.67 2.17
CA LEU A 217 -13.26 21.71 1.04
C LEU A 217 -13.95 20.36 0.79
N ASN A 218 -13.54 19.30 1.47
CA ASN A 218 -14.12 17.95 1.39
C ASN A 218 -14.21 17.40 -0.05
N HIS A 219 -13.12 17.52 -0.82
CA HIS A 219 -13.01 16.98 -2.16
C HIS A 219 -11.58 16.51 -2.44
N VAL A 220 -11.42 15.64 -3.45
CA VAL A 220 -10.12 15.11 -3.87
C VAL A 220 -9.74 15.74 -5.20
N VAL A 221 -8.53 16.29 -5.28
CA VAL A 221 -8.00 16.89 -6.51
C VAL A 221 -6.74 16.18 -6.96
N ARG A 222 -6.55 16.14 -8.28
CA ARG A 222 -5.27 15.72 -8.86
C ARG A 222 -4.28 16.89 -8.76
N LYS A 223 -3.49 16.90 -7.69
CA LYS A 223 -2.58 18.01 -7.36
C LYS A 223 -1.37 18.07 -8.29
N TRP A 224 -0.77 16.93 -8.57
CA TRP A 224 0.50 16.85 -9.28
C TRP A 224 0.59 15.56 -10.10
N SER A 225 1.28 15.62 -11.23
CA SER A 225 1.55 14.47 -12.07
C SER A 225 2.86 14.66 -12.82
N GLU A 226 3.68 13.62 -12.87
CA GLU A 226 4.95 13.62 -13.61
C GLU A 226 5.18 12.25 -14.27
N ALA A 227 5.82 12.25 -15.43
CA ALA A 227 6.22 11.01 -16.10
C ALA A 227 7.28 10.26 -15.30
N VAL A 228 7.18 8.94 -15.30
CA VAL A 228 8.13 8.00 -14.70
C VAL A 228 8.44 6.89 -15.68
N ASP A 229 9.44 6.09 -15.36
CA ASP A 229 9.82 4.94 -16.17
C ASP A 229 8.59 4.04 -16.44
N ARG A 230 8.41 3.66 -17.71
CA ARG A 230 7.28 2.84 -18.15
C ARG A 230 7.23 1.48 -17.46
N LYS A 231 8.37 0.94 -17.02
CA LYS A 231 8.50 -0.32 -16.29
C LYS A 231 8.34 -0.17 -14.77
N ALA A 232 8.05 1.02 -14.25
CA ALA A 232 7.77 1.22 -12.83
C ALA A 232 6.62 0.32 -12.35
N ASN A 233 6.84 -0.48 -11.31
CA ASN A 233 5.91 -1.50 -10.86
C ASN A 233 5.39 -1.26 -9.43
N MET A 234 6.15 -0.58 -8.57
CA MET A 234 5.81 -0.40 -7.16
C MET A 234 6.18 1.00 -6.65
N LEU A 235 5.38 1.51 -5.71
CA LEU A 235 5.67 2.73 -4.95
C LEU A 235 5.90 2.40 -3.49
N ILE A 236 6.84 3.08 -2.85
CA ILE A 236 7.06 2.98 -1.42
C ILE A 236 7.08 4.37 -0.82
N ALA A 237 6.25 4.60 0.19
CA ALA A 237 6.18 5.88 0.89
C ALA A 237 7.47 6.14 1.68
N VAL A 238 8.02 7.35 1.54
CA VAL A 238 9.12 7.81 2.38
C VAL A 238 8.53 8.56 3.58
N PRO A 239 9.03 8.32 4.82
CA PRO A 239 8.58 9.07 5.99
C PRO A 239 8.69 10.58 5.79
N GLY A 240 7.71 11.31 6.33
CA GLY A 240 7.59 12.75 6.13
C GLY A 240 7.30 13.54 7.40
N GLY A 241 7.11 14.85 7.23
CA GLY A 241 6.93 15.78 8.34
C GLY A 241 8.20 15.84 9.20
N THR A 242 8.08 15.57 10.50
CA THR A 242 9.24 15.62 11.42
C THR A 242 10.20 14.42 11.26
N ASP A 243 9.82 13.42 10.47
CA ASP A 243 10.50 12.12 10.42
C ASP A 243 11.30 11.89 9.13
N GLY A 244 11.16 12.76 8.14
CA GLY A 244 11.84 12.64 6.86
C GLY A 244 11.30 13.63 5.80
N PRO A 245 11.83 13.53 4.57
CA PRO A 245 11.57 14.49 3.49
C PRO A 245 10.24 14.29 2.76
N SER A 246 9.40 13.33 3.17
CA SER A 246 8.19 12.92 2.43
C SER A 246 8.53 12.33 1.05
N GLY A 247 7.53 12.19 0.18
CA GLY A 247 7.68 11.66 -1.17
C GLY A 247 7.56 10.15 -1.27
N VAL A 248 7.94 9.64 -2.45
CA VAL A 248 7.87 8.21 -2.76
C VAL A 248 9.12 7.73 -3.48
N LEU A 249 9.50 6.49 -3.22
CA LEU A 249 10.40 5.74 -4.09
C LEU A 249 9.58 5.03 -5.16
N VAL A 250 9.90 5.30 -6.41
CA VAL A 250 9.40 4.63 -7.60
C VAL A 250 10.38 3.51 -7.95
N CYS A 251 9.93 2.27 -7.79
CA CYS A 251 10.71 1.11 -8.21
C CYS A 251 10.40 0.81 -9.67
N SER A 252 11.43 0.81 -10.51
CA SER A 252 11.39 0.42 -11.92
C SER A 252 12.42 -0.65 -12.19
N GLU A 253 12.45 -1.15 -13.43
CA GLU A 253 13.50 -2.07 -13.85
C GLU A 253 14.87 -1.42 -13.65
N ASP A 254 15.77 -2.12 -12.95
CA ASP A 254 17.15 -1.72 -12.63
C ASP A 254 17.36 -0.47 -11.79
N TYR A 255 16.31 0.28 -11.45
CA TYR A 255 16.44 1.56 -10.73
C TYR A 255 15.41 1.74 -9.62
N VAL A 256 15.85 2.41 -8.56
CA VAL A 256 14.98 2.97 -7.52
C VAL A 256 15.10 4.49 -7.59
N THR A 257 13.99 5.17 -7.85
CA THR A 257 13.97 6.62 -8.09
C THR A 257 13.15 7.35 -7.05
N TYR A 258 13.72 8.30 -6.33
CA TYR A 258 12.97 9.23 -5.48
C TYR A 258 12.27 10.28 -6.33
N LYS A 259 10.98 10.47 -6.05
CA LYS A 259 10.14 11.49 -6.67
C LYS A 259 9.31 12.19 -5.60
N HIS A 260 9.33 13.52 -5.63
CA HIS A 260 8.48 14.36 -4.80
C HIS A 260 8.25 15.74 -5.46
N ILE A 261 7.15 16.42 -5.10
CA ILE A 261 6.80 17.72 -5.66
C ILE A 261 7.89 18.73 -5.28
N GLY A 262 8.41 19.45 -6.28
CA GLY A 262 9.43 20.49 -6.07
C GLY A 262 10.81 19.97 -5.63
N SER A 263 11.01 18.65 -5.58
CA SER A 263 12.30 18.03 -5.28
C SER A 263 13.00 17.57 -6.56
N ALA A 264 14.33 17.51 -6.53
CA ALA A 264 15.11 16.90 -7.61
C ALA A 264 14.81 15.39 -7.72
N THR A 265 14.80 14.88 -8.95
CA THR A 265 14.71 13.44 -9.19
C THR A 265 16.06 12.81 -8.94
N LEU A 266 16.12 11.85 -8.03
CA LEU A 266 17.34 11.11 -7.70
C LEU A 266 17.09 9.63 -7.96
N ALA A 267 17.94 9.02 -8.78
CA ALA A 267 17.85 7.60 -9.12
C ALA A 267 19.10 6.86 -8.66
N VAL A 268 18.92 5.66 -8.13
CA VAL A 268 20.01 4.76 -7.77
C VAL A 268 19.82 3.41 -8.47
N PRO A 269 20.85 2.86 -9.15
CA PRO A 269 20.73 1.56 -9.79
C PRO A 269 20.68 0.44 -8.75
N ILE A 270 19.93 -0.63 -9.03
CA ILE A 270 19.87 -1.82 -8.20
C ILE A 270 21.17 -2.63 -8.43
N PRO A 271 21.96 -2.92 -7.39
CA PRO A 271 23.17 -3.73 -7.54
C PRO A 271 22.84 -5.10 -8.15
N ARG A 272 23.69 -5.58 -9.06
CA ARG A 272 23.57 -6.91 -9.66
C ARG A 272 24.64 -7.84 -9.10
N ARG A 273 24.32 -9.14 -9.06
CA ARG A 273 25.31 -10.19 -8.74
C ARG A 273 26.44 -10.16 -9.78
N GLU A 274 27.67 -10.43 -9.35
CA GLU A 274 28.86 -10.34 -10.23
C GLU A 274 28.82 -11.38 -11.36
N ASN A 275 28.36 -12.61 -11.06
CA ASN A 275 28.31 -13.72 -11.99
C ASN A 275 26.88 -14.32 -12.03
N PRO A 276 25.90 -13.63 -12.63
CA PRO A 276 24.55 -14.16 -12.72
C PRO A 276 24.54 -15.37 -13.66
N LEU A 277 23.81 -16.42 -13.26
CA LEU A 277 23.51 -17.56 -14.15
C LEU A 277 22.50 -17.18 -15.24
N GLU A 278 21.81 -16.04 -15.04
CA GLU A 278 20.79 -15.53 -15.94
C GLU A 278 21.35 -14.75 -17.14
N ILE A 279 20.46 -14.45 -18.10
CA ILE A 279 20.75 -13.67 -19.30
C ILE A 279 21.16 -12.24 -18.86
N LYS A 280 22.37 -11.81 -19.29
CA LYS A 280 22.94 -10.49 -18.92
C LYS A 280 22.04 -9.30 -19.21
N ASP A 281 21.20 -9.41 -20.24
CA ASP A 281 20.32 -8.34 -20.71
C ASP A 281 18.96 -8.27 -19.99
N ARG A 282 18.64 -9.22 -19.11
CA ARG A 282 17.42 -9.17 -18.29
C ARG A 282 17.58 -8.07 -17.23
N GLY A 283 16.54 -7.25 -17.07
CA GLY A 283 16.44 -6.25 -16.00
C GLY A 283 15.99 -6.85 -14.67
N LEU A 284 16.30 -6.17 -13.56
CA LEU A 284 15.92 -6.60 -12.21
C LEU A 284 14.79 -5.74 -11.65
N LEU A 285 13.77 -6.36 -11.07
CA LEU A 285 12.64 -5.66 -10.43
C LEU A 285 12.64 -5.84 -8.91
N ILE A 286 12.15 -4.81 -8.21
CA ILE A 286 11.79 -4.92 -6.79
C ILE A 286 10.37 -5.47 -6.67
N VAL A 287 10.17 -6.50 -5.85
CA VAL A 287 8.89 -7.20 -5.67
C VAL A 287 8.22 -6.91 -4.32
N SER A 288 9.00 -6.46 -3.33
CA SER A 288 8.50 -6.13 -2.00
C SER A 288 9.37 -5.06 -1.35
N GLY A 289 8.80 -4.27 -0.46
CA GLY A 289 9.53 -3.24 0.28
C GLY A 289 8.89 -2.94 1.62
N VAL A 290 9.72 -2.65 2.62
CA VAL A 290 9.27 -2.21 3.93
C VAL A 290 10.07 -1.00 4.41
N VAL A 291 9.39 -0.07 5.07
CA VAL A 291 10.01 1.08 5.73
C VAL A 291 10.16 0.75 7.20
N HIS A 292 11.39 0.79 7.70
CA HIS A 292 11.65 0.66 9.12
C HIS A 292 12.00 2.03 9.70
N LYS A 293 11.13 2.54 10.58
CA LYS A 293 11.32 3.81 11.26
C LYS A 293 11.83 3.59 12.67
N MET A 294 12.95 4.23 12.98
CA MET A 294 13.57 4.32 14.30
C MET A 294 13.41 5.74 14.84
N LYS A 295 13.83 5.99 16.08
CA LYS A 295 13.86 7.35 16.61
C LYS A 295 14.84 8.20 15.77
N ASN A 296 14.34 9.26 15.15
CA ASN A 296 15.10 10.22 14.32
C ASN A 296 15.81 9.64 13.08
N SER A 297 15.45 8.43 12.65
CA SER A 297 16.06 7.80 11.47
C SER A 297 15.14 6.76 10.88
N PHE A 298 15.32 6.47 9.60
CA PHE A 298 14.62 5.38 8.93
C PHE A 298 15.53 4.76 7.88
N PHE A 299 15.20 3.54 7.47
CA PHE A 299 15.74 2.91 6.29
C PHE A 299 14.67 2.05 5.65
N LEU A 300 14.89 1.66 4.40
CA LEU A 300 14.01 0.76 3.68
C LEU A 300 14.74 -0.55 3.41
N LEU A 301 14.01 -1.66 3.47
CA LEU A 301 14.47 -2.95 2.95
C LEU A 301 13.65 -3.26 1.71
N LEU A 302 14.33 -3.43 0.58
CA LEU A 302 13.74 -3.75 -0.71
C LEU A 302 14.16 -5.16 -1.12
N GLN A 303 13.23 -5.97 -1.56
CA GLN A 303 13.51 -7.33 -2.05
C GLN A 303 13.40 -7.35 -3.57
N SER A 304 14.41 -7.89 -4.25
CA SER A 304 14.35 -8.15 -5.69
C SER A 304 13.63 -9.45 -6.03
N GLU A 305 13.28 -9.64 -7.30
CA GLU A 305 12.72 -10.90 -7.81
C GLU A 305 13.65 -12.11 -7.66
N GLU A 306 14.96 -11.90 -7.48
CA GLU A 306 15.94 -12.96 -7.18
C GLU A 306 16.07 -13.29 -5.68
N GLY A 307 15.31 -12.61 -4.83
CA GLY A 307 15.33 -12.80 -3.37
C GLY A 307 16.27 -11.88 -2.62
N ASP A 308 17.22 -11.21 -3.29
CA ASP A 308 18.19 -10.34 -2.64
C ASP A 308 17.52 -9.14 -1.95
N LEU A 309 17.93 -8.89 -0.71
CA LEU A 309 17.52 -7.78 0.13
C LEU A 309 18.53 -6.64 0.03
N TYR A 310 18.02 -5.44 -0.22
CA TYR A 310 18.79 -4.21 -0.28
C TYR A 310 18.33 -3.26 0.82
N LYS A 311 19.29 -2.74 1.58
CA LYS A 311 19.07 -1.61 2.48
C LYS A 311 19.20 -0.32 1.70
N VAL A 312 18.12 0.46 1.65
CA VAL A 312 18.10 1.79 1.07
C VAL A 312 18.05 2.84 2.18
N THR A 313 18.91 3.84 2.09
CA THR A 313 18.95 5.00 2.99
C THR A 313 18.90 6.29 2.18
N ILE A 314 18.23 7.30 2.73
CA ILE A 314 18.04 8.60 2.09
C ILE A 314 18.75 9.64 2.95
N ASP A 315 19.71 10.35 2.36
CA ASP A 315 20.40 11.46 3.01
C ASP A 315 19.73 12.78 2.60
N TYR A 316 19.29 13.56 3.58
CA TYR A 316 18.51 14.77 3.37
C TYR A 316 18.90 15.88 4.36
N THR A 317 18.60 17.13 4.00
CA THR A 317 18.80 18.31 4.84
C THR A 317 17.54 19.16 4.81
N GLY A 318 16.84 19.27 5.93
CA GLY A 318 15.47 19.79 5.95
C GLY A 318 14.57 18.91 5.09
N ASP A 319 13.88 19.52 4.11
CA ASP A 319 13.02 18.79 3.17
C ASP A 319 13.74 18.42 1.86
N THR A 320 15.01 18.81 1.71
CA THR A 320 15.78 18.56 0.47
C THR A 320 16.53 17.25 0.56
N VAL A 321 16.27 16.33 -0.38
CA VAL A 321 17.01 15.08 -0.51
C VAL A 321 18.28 15.32 -1.33
N ASN A 322 19.42 14.90 -0.78
CA ASN A 322 20.74 15.07 -1.40
C ASN A 322 21.19 13.80 -2.12
N GLU A 323 20.98 12.63 -1.51
CA GLU A 323 21.51 11.36 -2.00
C GLU A 323 20.61 10.17 -1.60
N ILE A 324 20.54 9.17 -2.47
CA ILE A 324 19.97 7.86 -2.15
C ILE A 324 21.09 6.83 -2.22
N LYS A 325 21.24 6.04 -1.16
CA LYS A 325 22.23 4.96 -1.08
C LYS A 325 21.52 3.63 -1.05
N ILE A 326 21.99 2.70 -1.87
CA ILE A 326 21.57 1.30 -1.85
C ILE A 326 22.76 0.43 -1.47
N LYS A 327 22.54 -0.51 -0.56
CA LYS A 327 23.55 -1.46 -0.10
C LYS A 327 22.92 -2.84 -0.02
N TYR A 328 23.61 -3.85 -0.51
CA TYR A 328 23.23 -5.25 -0.26
C TYR A 328 23.13 -5.50 1.26
N PHE A 329 22.05 -6.15 1.67
CA PHE A 329 21.75 -6.46 3.06
C PHE A 329 21.91 -7.96 3.32
N ASP A 330 21.14 -8.79 2.61
CA ASP A 330 21.14 -10.24 2.74
C ASP A 330 20.43 -10.89 1.52
N THR A 331 20.33 -12.22 1.47
CA THR A 331 19.54 -12.97 0.45
C THR A 331 18.61 -13.98 1.12
#